data_AF-A0A7J2LSM4-F1
#
_entry.id   AF-A0A7J2LSM4-F1
#
_cell.length_a   1.000
_cell.length_b   1.000
_cell.length_c   1.000
_cell.angle_alpha   90.00
_cell.angle_beta   90.00
_cell.angle_gamma   90.00
#
_symmetry.space_group_name_H-M   'P 1'
#
loop_
_entity.id
_entity.type
_entity.pdbx_description
1 polymer ?
#
loop_
_entity_poly.entity_id
_entity_poly.type
_entity_poly.pdbx_seq_one_letter_code
_entity_poly.pdbx_strand_id
1 'polypeptide(L)'
;MSAESSGTKLPLIKIALYGPARSGKTAFKNTFLGKRSLGDYIPTEKVEVVEVVRTFFRIRSGRKIPVETYRLAIADLPSKEELLSERLANLSRCVGLLLFYDVTDPVSPQILMKMVEDEIISGGYLQNMIALSIIGTKKDLGINKDAIMIGQELADKLSKEIKSIWNYDVPHLIVSALNVEEVKIVIEVMEHILMTLSIPKDLVNKLSATAVLEGAVFPSVEPVKEEEILIKPELKRPEALAEEAMEIAKREKVIEEKYKLIPATKPWDLLKNLASKYPEIEKILLLVTTSRGEIYTAFYPGEPTLENIPIDLVDMIVAFGKSLKDVLIKEEMGDLSYAILHGTKKSVLYTRLKGGKGIIVIKTKGKPSEELIRFFTE
;
A
#
# COMPACT_ATOMS: atom_id res chain seq x y z
N MET A 1 22.07 -43.86 -14.96
CA MET A 1 21.51 -43.59 -13.62
C MET A 1 21.31 -42.09 -13.50
N SER A 2 20.09 -41.66 -13.78
CA SER A 2 19.62 -40.28 -13.72
C SER A 2 19.43 -39.89 -12.26
N ALA A 3 20.25 -38.95 -11.78
CA ALA A 3 20.03 -38.31 -10.50
C ALA A 3 18.84 -37.36 -10.65
N GLU A 4 17.71 -37.74 -10.05
CA GLU A 4 16.60 -36.84 -9.77
C GLU A 4 17.11 -35.72 -8.85
N SER A 5 17.46 -34.57 -9.42
CA SER A 5 17.77 -33.38 -8.65
C SER A 5 16.45 -32.82 -8.11
N SER A 6 16.26 -32.94 -6.79
CA SER A 6 15.26 -32.21 -6.01
C SER A 6 15.14 -30.76 -6.50
N GLY A 7 13.99 -30.41 -7.11
CA GLY A 7 13.75 -29.10 -7.71
C GLY A 7 13.68 -27.98 -6.67
N THR A 8 14.83 -27.41 -6.32
CA THR A 8 14.92 -26.20 -5.48
C THR A 8 14.22 -25.04 -6.18
N LYS A 9 13.08 -24.63 -5.63
CA LYS A 9 12.32 -23.48 -6.11
C LYS A 9 13.13 -22.21 -5.84
N LEU A 10 13.48 -21.48 -6.91
CA LEU A 10 14.23 -20.22 -6.79
C LEU A 10 13.53 -19.25 -5.82
N PRO A 11 14.30 -18.49 -5.00
CA PRO A 11 13.74 -17.51 -4.08
C PRO A 11 12.91 -16.48 -4.84
N LEU A 12 11.79 -16.06 -4.24
CA LEU A 12 10.87 -15.10 -4.82
C LEU A 12 11.04 -13.75 -4.15
N ILE A 13 11.44 -12.75 -4.92
CA ILE A 13 11.51 -11.35 -4.50
C ILE A 13 10.33 -10.64 -5.12
N LYS A 14 9.44 -10.06 -4.30
CA LYS A 14 8.29 -9.31 -4.78
C LYS A 14 8.51 -7.82 -4.58
N ILE A 15 8.43 -7.05 -5.67
CA ILE A 15 8.45 -5.58 -5.66
C ILE A 15 7.11 -5.03 -6.12
N ALA A 16 6.69 -3.90 -5.55
CA ALA A 16 5.47 -3.21 -5.93
C ALA A 16 5.79 -1.91 -6.70
N LEU A 17 5.01 -1.65 -7.75
CA LEU A 17 4.92 -0.35 -8.40
C LEU A 17 3.74 0.38 -7.76
N TYR A 18 4.01 1.50 -7.09
CA TYR A 18 3.03 2.21 -6.28
C TYR A 18 3.03 3.69 -6.61
N GLY A 19 1.86 4.32 -6.64
CA GLY A 19 1.73 5.75 -6.87
C GLY A 19 0.42 6.13 -7.58
N PRO A 20 0.19 7.43 -7.83
CA PRO A 20 -1.05 7.97 -8.39
C PRO A 20 -1.38 7.40 -9.78
N ALA A 21 -2.60 7.61 -10.24
CA ALA A 21 -2.97 7.26 -11.61
C ALA A 21 -2.10 8.04 -12.61
N ARG A 22 -1.83 7.46 -13.78
CA ARG A 22 -1.04 8.10 -14.87
C ARG A 22 0.41 8.49 -14.53
N SER A 23 0.96 8.03 -13.41
CA SER A 23 2.36 8.20 -12.99
C SER A 23 3.37 7.29 -13.71
N GLY A 24 2.99 6.64 -14.83
CA GLY A 24 3.91 5.82 -15.62
C GLY A 24 4.19 4.39 -15.13
N LYS A 25 3.57 3.90 -14.04
CA LYS A 25 3.76 2.52 -13.53
C LYS A 25 3.60 1.42 -14.59
N THR A 26 2.48 1.42 -15.30
CA THR A 26 2.18 0.39 -16.31
C THR A 26 3.12 0.50 -17.51
N ALA A 27 3.47 1.72 -17.93
CA ALA A 27 4.47 1.93 -18.97
C ALA A 27 5.84 1.40 -18.55
N PHE A 28 6.27 1.68 -17.32
CA PHE A 28 7.52 1.18 -16.74
C PHE A 28 7.55 -0.35 -16.74
N LYS A 29 6.49 -1.01 -16.26
CA LYS A 29 6.34 -2.47 -16.29
C LYS A 29 6.45 -3.02 -17.72
N ASN A 30 5.71 -2.43 -18.66
CA ASN A 30 5.68 -2.90 -20.04
C ASN A 30 7.06 -2.78 -20.71
N THR A 31 7.72 -1.65 -20.54
CA THR A 31 9.09 -1.41 -21.02
C THR A 31 10.08 -2.39 -20.40
N PHE A 32 9.99 -2.65 -19.09
CA PHE A 32 10.81 -3.66 -18.42
C PHE A 32 10.63 -5.07 -19.01
N LEU A 33 9.40 -5.40 -19.40
CA LEU A 33 9.08 -6.69 -20.04
C LEU A 33 9.36 -6.73 -21.54
N GLY A 34 9.91 -5.66 -22.12
CA GLY A 34 10.14 -5.54 -23.56
C GLY A 34 8.85 -5.47 -24.39
N LYS A 35 7.71 -5.16 -23.77
CA LYS A 35 6.43 -4.97 -24.44
C LYS A 35 6.33 -3.52 -24.92
N ARG A 36 5.95 -3.31 -26.19
CA ARG A 36 5.65 -1.97 -26.70
C ARG A 36 4.32 -1.50 -26.12
N SER A 37 4.34 -0.32 -25.49
CA SER A 37 3.12 0.37 -25.03
C SER A 37 2.45 1.04 -26.23
N LEU A 38 1.78 0.24 -27.06
CA LEU A 38 1.02 0.71 -28.23
C LEU A 38 -0.47 0.71 -27.86
N GLY A 39 -0.95 1.77 -27.22
CA GLY A 39 -2.38 1.92 -26.94
C GLY A 39 -2.70 3.01 -25.91
N ASP A 40 -3.97 3.44 -25.94
CA ASP A 40 -4.53 4.39 -24.98
C ASP A 40 -4.38 3.90 -23.53
N TYR A 41 -4.21 4.84 -22.59
CA TYR A 41 -4.11 4.52 -21.17
C TYR A 41 -5.37 3.84 -20.64
N ILE A 42 -5.25 2.57 -20.25
CA ILE A 42 -6.29 1.84 -19.51
C ILE A 42 -5.88 1.81 -18.03
N PRO A 43 -6.69 2.37 -17.11
CA PRO A 43 -6.42 2.27 -15.67
C PRO A 43 -6.35 0.81 -15.20
N THR A 44 -5.35 0.49 -14.39
CA THR A 44 -5.22 -0.83 -13.76
C THR A 44 -6.38 -1.07 -12.78
N GLU A 45 -7.26 -2.02 -13.10
CA GLU A 45 -8.44 -2.35 -12.28
C GLU A 45 -8.23 -3.55 -11.35
N LYS A 46 -7.16 -4.33 -11.59
CA LYS A 46 -6.76 -5.48 -10.77
C LYS A 46 -5.24 -5.51 -10.66
N VAL A 47 -4.71 -6.00 -9.55
CA VAL A 47 -3.26 -6.16 -9.39
C VAL A 47 -2.73 -7.15 -10.42
N GLU A 48 -1.82 -6.68 -11.27
CA GLU A 48 -1.11 -7.53 -12.22
C GLU A 48 0.27 -7.88 -11.67
N VAL A 49 0.57 -9.18 -11.56
CA VAL A 49 1.87 -9.67 -11.12
C VAL A 49 2.55 -10.38 -12.28
N VAL A 50 3.77 -9.96 -12.59
CA VAL A 50 4.60 -10.63 -13.59
C VAL A 50 5.89 -11.13 -12.94
N GLU A 51 6.26 -12.38 -13.21
CA GLU A 51 7.50 -12.99 -12.72
C GLU A 51 8.55 -13.08 -13.83
N VAL A 52 9.79 -12.70 -13.52
CA VAL A 52 10.95 -12.90 -14.39
C VAL A 52 12.11 -13.50 -13.60
N VAL A 53 12.89 -14.38 -14.20
CA VAL A 53 14.11 -14.93 -13.58
C VAL A 53 15.25 -13.95 -13.79
N ARG A 54 15.96 -13.61 -12.70
CA ARG A 54 17.10 -12.70 -12.72
C ARG A 54 18.26 -13.26 -11.93
N THR A 55 19.46 -12.81 -12.28
CA THR A 55 20.70 -13.15 -11.58
C THR A 55 21.36 -11.86 -11.15
N PHE A 56 21.61 -11.71 -9.85
CA PHE A 56 22.38 -10.59 -9.31
C PHE A 56 23.87 -10.87 -9.49
N PHE A 57 24.60 -9.91 -10.04
CA PHE A 57 26.04 -10.02 -10.26
C PHE A 57 26.79 -9.00 -9.41
N ARG A 58 27.90 -9.43 -8.80
CA ARG A 58 28.86 -8.53 -8.15
C ARG A 58 30.07 -8.35 -9.07
N ILE A 59 30.46 -7.11 -9.28
CA ILE A 59 31.66 -6.78 -10.06
C ILE A 59 32.88 -6.85 -9.13
N ARG A 60 33.85 -7.70 -9.45
CA ARG A 60 35.15 -7.76 -8.78
C ARG A 60 36.26 -7.78 -9.82
N SER A 61 37.20 -6.84 -9.72
CA SER A 61 38.34 -6.73 -10.67
C SER A 61 37.92 -6.72 -12.13
N GLY A 62 36.85 -5.99 -12.47
CA GLY A 62 36.30 -5.90 -13.83
C GLY A 62 35.52 -7.12 -14.32
N ARG A 63 35.40 -8.18 -13.52
CA ARG A 63 34.62 -9.39 -13.86
C ARG A 63 33.28 -9.40 -13.14
N LYS A 64 32.20 -9.76 -13.86
CA LYS A 64 30.87 -10.01 -13.28
C LYS A 64 30.82 -11.42 -12.70
N ILE A 65 30.64 -11.53 -11.39
CA ILE A 65 30.53 -12.81 -10.68
C ILE A 65 29.05 -12.99 -10.29
N PRO A 66 28.37 -14.07 -10.72
CA PRO A 66 27.00 -14.34 -10.29
C PRO A 66 26.98 -14.62 -8.79
N VAL A 67 26.09 -13.94 -8.07
CA VAL A 67 25.93 -14.08 -6.62
C VAL A 67 24.69 -14.90 -6.29
N GLU A 68 23.55 -14.54 -6.87
CA GLU A 68 22.25 -15.15 -6.54
C GLU A 68 21.34 -15.16 -7.76
N THR A 69 20.57 -16.23 -7.95
CA THR A 69 19.55 -16.33 -9.01
C THR A 69 18.17 -16.45 -8.35
N TYR A 70 17.25 -15.59 -8.74
CA TYR A 70 15.94 -15.45 -8.09
C TYR A 70 14.82 -15.18 -9.10
N ARG A 71 13.58 -15.35 -8.65
CA ARG A 71 12.39 -14.89 -9.36
C ARG A 71 12.02 -13.51 -8.85
N LEU A 72 12.01 -12.51 -9.72
CA LEU A 72 11.51 -11.18 -9.44
C LEU A 72 10.04 -11.10 -9.86
N ALA A 73 9.14 -10.94 -8.89
CA ALA A 73 7.73 -10.63 -9.10
C ALA A 73 7.51 -9.12 -9.03
N ILE A 74 7.04 -8.52 -10.12
CA ILE A 74 6.66 -7.10 -10.17
C ILE A 74 5.14 -7.02 -10.10
N ALA A 75 4.62 -6.37 -9.05
CA ALA A 75 3.20 -6.12 -8.86
C ALA A 75 2.86 -4.67 -9.23
N ASP A 76 2.08 -4.48 -10.29
CA ASP A 76 1.51 -3.18 -10.67
C ASP A 76 0.25 -2.94 -9.86
N LEU A 77 0.32 -2.01 -8.89
CA LEU A 77 -0.77 -1.77 -7.95
C LEU A 77 -1.75 -0.72 -8.48
N PRO A 78 -3.07 -0.95 -8.32
CA PRO A 78 -4.08 -0.02 -8.79
C PRO A 78 -4.03 1.30 -8.04
N SER A 79 -4.24 2.41 -8.74
CA SER A 79 -4.23 3.75 -8.16
C SER A 79 -5.60 4.26 -7.68
N LYS A 80 -6.70 3.60 -8.06
CA LYS A 80 -8.05 4.01 -7.64
C LYS A 80 -8.19 3.82 -6.12
N GLU A 81 -8.86 4.77 -5.46
CA GLU A 81 -9.06 4.71 -4.01
C GLU A 81 -9.91 3.52 -3.56
N GLU A 82 -10.92 3.17 -4.36
CA GLU A 82 -11.82 2.03 -4.13
C GLU A 82 -11.07 0.69 -4.02
N LEU A 83 -9.87 0.60 -4.61
CA LEU A 83 -9.03 -0.59 -4.62
C LEU A 83 -7.95 -0.58 -3.52
N LEU A 84 -8.11 0.26 -2.49
CA LEU A 84 -7.20 0.38 -1.35
C LEU A 84 -6.93 -0.98 -0.68
N SER A 85 -7.98 -1.74 -0.37
CA SER A 85 -7.85 -3.04 0.30
C SER A 85 -7.01 -4.03 -0.51
N GLU A 86 -7.20 -4.08 -1.83
CA GLU A 86 -6.45 -4.95 -2.73
C GLU A 86 -4.98 -4.51 -2.85
N ARG A 87 -4.75 -3.19 -2.94
CA ARG A 87 -3.43 -2.55 -2.97
C ARG A 87 -2.65 -2.88 -1.69
N LEU A 88 -3.24 -2.66 -0.51
CA LEU A 88 -2.60 -2.94 0.78
C LEU A 88 -2.33 -4.43 1.01
N ALA A 89 -3.28 -5.30 0.64
CA ALA A 89 -3.10 -6.75 0.74
C ALA A 89 -1.90 -7.23 -0.09
N ASN A 90 -1.67 -6.65 -1.26
CA ASN A 90 -0.52 -6.97 -2.10
C ASN A 90 0.78 -6.33 -1.61
N LEU A 91 0.72 -5.09 -1.12
CA LEU A 91 1.85 -4.37 -0.55
C LEU A 91 2.46 -5.13 0.63
N SER A 92 1.63 -5.72 1.50
CA SER A 92 2.09 -6.50 2.66
C SER A 92 2.99 -7.71 2.34
N ARG A 93 3.03 -8.13 1.07
CA ARG A 93 3.83 -9.27 0.59
C ARG A 93 5.07 -8.84 -0.21
N CYS A 94 5.30 -7.54 -0.34
CA CYS A 94 6.42 -6.99 -1.10
C CYS A 94 7.57 -6.64 -0.15
N VAL A 95 8.79 -6.87 -0.62
CA VAL A 95 10.04 -6.53 0.08
C VAL A 95 10.71 -5.29 -0.53
N GLY A 96 10.27 -4.90 -1.73
CA GLY A 96 10.72 -3.68 -2.40
C GLY A 96 9.55 -2.85 -2.89
N LEU A 97 9.73 -1.53 -2.91
CA LEU A 97 8.71 -0.59 -3.33
C LEU A 97 9.29 0.52 -4.21
N LEU A 98 8.70 0.68 -5.39
CA LEU A 98 8.98 1.78 -6.31
C LEU A 98 7.81 2.77 -6.25
N LEU A 99 8.10 4.00 -5.84
CA LEU A 99 7.13 5.07 -5.59
C LEU A 99 7.12 6.05 -6.77
N PHE A 100 6.11 5.95 -7.62
CA PHE A 100 6.00 6.66 -8.89
C PHE A 100 5.22 7.97 -8.77
N TYR A 101 5.72 9.00 -9.44
CA TYR A 101 4.97 10.21 -9.73
C TYR A 101 5.30 10.74 -11.15
N ASP A 102 4.53 11.73 -11.60
CA ASP A 102 4.73 12.41 -12.88
C ASP A 102 5.54 13.71 -12.68
N VAL A 103 6.71 13.82 -13.32
CA VAL A 103 7.58 15.01 -13.16
C VAL A 103 7.08 16.23 -13.92
N THR A 104 6.08 16.07 -14.78
CA THR A 104 5.46 17.19 -15.51
C THR A 104 4.40 17.90 -14.68
N ASP A 105 3.89 17.24 -13.63
CA ASP A 105 2.74 17.68 -12.85
C ASP A 105 3.07 17.74 -11.34
N PRO A 106 3.12 18.93 -10.72
CA PRO A 106 3.42 19.09 -9.30
C PRO A 106 2.33 18.53 -8.37
N VAL A 107 1.11 18.28 -8.87
CA VAL A 107 0.04 17.64 -8.08
C VAL A 107 0.32 16.15 -7.90
N SER A 108 0.90 15.48 -8.89
CA SER A 108 1.24 14.05 -8.83
C SER A 108 2.10 13.66 -7.61
N PRO A 109 3.25 14.29 -7.32
CA PRO A 109 4.05 13.97 -6.14
C PRO A 109 3.37 14.35 -4.82
N GLN A 110 2.46 15.34 -4.79
CA GLN A 110 1.66 15.64 -3.60
C GLN A 110 0.68 14.52 -3.28
N ILE A 111 0.01 13.98 -4.31
CA ILE A 111 -0.87 12.81 -4.15
C ILE A 111 -0.03 11.61 -3.69
N LEU A 112 1.15 11.39 -4.27
CA LEU A 112 2.06 10.34 -3.84
C LEU A 112 2.45 10.49 -2.36
N MET A 113 2.83 11.70 -1.93
CA MET A 113 3.19 11.99 -0.55
C MET A 113 2.06 11.63 0.42
N LYS A 114 0.82 12.08 0.12
CA LYS A 114 -0.37 11.74 0.89
C LYS A 114 -0.60 10.23 0.95
N MET A 115 -0.53 9.55 -0.20
CA MET A 115 -0.67 8.10 -0.28
C MET A 115 0.37 7.37 0.58
N VAL A 116 1.64 7.79 0.55
CA VAL A 116 2.71 7.20 1.36
C VAL A 116 2.47 7.41 2.86
N GLU A 117 2.05 8.61 3.27
CA GLU A 117 1.76 8.92 4.67
C GLU A 117 0.58 8.12 5.20
N ASP A 118 -0.53 8.12 4.47
CA ASP A 118 -1.80 7.50 4.89
C ASP A 118 -1.73 5.97 4.84
N GLU A 119 -1.07 5.41 3.82
CA GLU A 119 -1.12 3.97 3.55
C GLU A 119 0.13 3.25 4.00
N ILE A 120 1.33 3.83 3.85
CA ILE A 120 2.60 3.12 4.02
C ILE A 120 3.21 3.37 5.39
N ILE A 121 3.38 4.65 5.75
CA ILE A 121 3.92 5.07 7.05
C ILE A 121 2.91 4.72 8.14
N SER A 122 1.69 5.28 8.07
CA SER A 122 0.61 4.94 9.01
C SER A 122 0.23 3.47 8.95
N GLY A 123 0.48 2.83 7.80
CA GLY A 123 0.38 1.39 7.56
C GLY A 123 1.30 0.53 8.43
N GLY A 124 2.46 1.05 8.82
CA GLY A 124 3.54 0.28 9.43
C GLY A 124 4.26 -0.63 8.43
N TYR A 125 4.10 -0.40 7.12
CA TYR A 125 4.67 -1.29 6.09
C TYR A 125 6.17 -1.06 5.86
N LEU A 126 6.70 0.11 6.23
CA LEU A 126 8.12 0.44 6.03
C LEU A 126 9.08 -0.58 6.67
N GLN A 127 8.72 -1.14 7.83
CA GLN A 127 9.57 -2.11 8.53
C GLN A 127 9.78 -3.41 7.75
N ASN A 128 8.86 -3.75 6.85
CA ASN A 128 8.95 -4.94 6.00
C ASN A 128 9.56 -4.66 4.62
N MET A 129 9.82 -3.38 4.30
CA MET A 129 10.37 -2.94 3.02
C MET A 129 11.87 -2.79 3.15
N ILE A 130 12.62 -3.69 2.51
CA ILE A 130 14.09 -3.66 2.48
C ILE A 130 14.58 -2.61 1.49
N ALA A 131 13.88 -2.45 0.36
CA ALA A 131 14.26 -1.49 -0.67
C ALA A 131 13.12 -0.55 -1.02
N LEU A 132 13.44 0.74 -1.12
CA LEU A 132 12.54 1.82 -1.47
C LEU A 132 13.26 2.78 -2.41
N SER A 133 12.56 3.26 -3.43
CA SER A 133 13.03 4.32 -4.32
C SER A 133 11.87 5.20 -4.78
N ILE A 134 12.10 6.51 -4.86
CA ILE A 134 11.20 7.46 -5.51
C ILE A 134 11.55 7.55 -7.00
N ILE A 135 10.55 7.44 -7.87
CA ILE A 135 10.69 7.44 -9.32
C ILE A 135 9.81 8.55 -9.93
N GLY A 136 10.44 9.63 -10.39
CA GLY A 136 9.80 10.62 -11.22
C GLY A 136 9.80 10.16 -12.68
N THR A 137 8.63 10.01 -13.29
CA THR A 137 8.49 9.56 -14.69
C THR A 137 8.16 10.70 -15.64
N LYS A 138 8.17 10.40 -16.95
CA LYS A 138 7.86 11.32 -18.07
C LYS A 138 8.90 12.43 -18.25
N LYS A 139 10.16 12.14 -17.92
CA LYS A 139 11.30 13.03 -18.18
C LYS A 139 11.34 13.53 -19.63
N ASP A 140 10.93 12.68 -20.57
CA ASP A 140 10.85 12.96 -22.00
C ASP A 140 9.82 14.01 -22.39
N LEU A 141 8.79 14.25 -21.56
CA LEU A 141 7.76 15.26 -21.81
C LEU A 141 8.10 16.63 -21.23
N GLY A 142 9.26 16.75 -20.57
CA GLY A 142 9.70 17.94 -19.87
C GLY A 142 9.67 17.77 -18.35
N ILE A 143 10.35 18.68 -17.66
CA ILE A 143 10.54 18.61 -16.21
C ILE A 143 9.96 19.85 -15.55
N ASN A 144 9.08 19.64 -14.58
CA ASN A 144 8.66 20.66 -13.63
C ASN A 144 9.53 20.57 -12.36
N LYS A 145 10.28 21.64 -12.05
CA LYS A 145 11.17 21.66 -10.88
C LYS A 145 10.41 21.53 -9.57
N ASP A 146 9.22 22.12 -9.45
CA ASP A 146 8.42 22.03 -8.23
C ASP A 146 7.99 20.58 -7.95
N ALA A 147 7.63 19.85 -9.01
CA ALA A 147 7.31 18.42 -8.89
C ALA A 147 8.51 17.62 -8.37
N ILE A 148 9.72 17.91 -8.85
CA ILE A 148 10.95 17.29 -8.35
C ILE A 148 11.24 17.68 -6.90
N MET A 149 11.08 18.95 -6.52
CA MET A 149 11.30 19.37 -5.14
C MET A 149 10.39 18.63 -4.17
N ILE A 150 9.09 18.50 -4.49
CA ILE A 150 8.14 17.76 -3.66
C ILE A 150 8.50 16.27 -3.60
N GLY A 151 8.94 15.68 -4.72
CA GLY A 151 9.47 14.32 -4.75
C GLY A 151 10.72 14.16 -3.87
N GLN A 152 11.60 15.16 -3.82
CA GLN A 152 12.79 15.16 -2.99
C GLN A 152 12.45 15.30 -1.50
N GLU A 153 11.49 16.14 -1.13
CA GLU A 153 10.99 16.24 0.25
C GLU A 153 10.47 14.89 0.75
N LEU A 154 9.73 14.17 -0.10
CA LEU A 154 9.28 12.80 0.21
C LEU A 154 10.46 11.83 0.36
N ALA A 155 11.44 11.89 -0.53
CA ALA A 155 12.65 11.05 -0.45
C ALA A 155 13.42 11.32 0.85
N ASP A 156 13.60 12.58 1.24
CA ASP A 156 14.29 12.97 2.48
C ASP A 156 13.52 12.51 3.72
N LYS A 157 12.18 12.63 3.70
CA LYS A 157 11.31 12.14 4.77
C LYS A 157 11.44 10.62 4.94
N LEU A 158 11.33 9.86 3.85
CA LEU A 158 11.48 8.41 3.89
C LEU A 158 12.90 7.98 4.26
N SER A 159 13.91 8.73 3.85
CA SER A 159 15.31 8.47 4.22
C SER A 159 15.51 8.57 5.73
N LYS A 160 14.89 9.53 6.43
CA LYS A 160 14.97 9.61 7.89
C LYS A 160 14.44 8.34 8.57
N GLU A 161 13.31 7.83 8.10
CA GLU A 161 12.72 6.59 8.61
C GLU A 161 13.60 5.37 8.27
N ILE A 162 13.96 5.21 6.99
CA ILE A 162 14.67 4.03 6.49
C ILE A 162 16.11 3.94 6.96
N LYS A 163 16.80 5.07 7.14
CA LYS A 163 18.17 5.09 7.64
C LYS A 163 18.27 4.49 9.04
N SER A 164 17.23 4.64 9.87
CA SER A 164 17.19 4.04 11.20
C SER A 164 17.04 2.51 11.17
N ILE A 165 16.46 1.95 10.10
CA ILE A 165 16.13 0.52 9.97
C ILE A 165 17.20 -0.21 9.13
N TRP A 166 17.55 0.34 7.97
CA TRP A 166 18.35 -0.31 6.93
C TRP A 166 19.63 0.44 6.58
N ASN A 167 19.89 1.60 7.21
CA ASN A 167 21.13 2.37 7.05
C ASN A 167 21.46 2.80 5.61
N TYR A 168 20.45 3.22 4.85
CA TYR A 168 20.63 3.84 3.53
C TYR A 168 19.64 5.00 3.32
N ASP A 169 19.98 5.91 2.41
CA ASP A 169 19.12 7.02 1.99
C ASP A 169 18.28 6.61 0.77
N VAL A 170 16.99 6.94 0.75
CA VAL A 170 16.07 6.54 -0.32
C VAL A 170 16.43 7.23 -1.63
N PRO A 171 16.78 6.50 -2.71
CA PRO A 171 17.13 7.12 -3.99
C PRO A 171 15.94 7.82 -4.64
N HIS A 172 16.21 8.96 -5.27
CA HIS A 172 15.25 9.71 -6.06
C HIS A 172 15.72 9.79 -7.52
N LEU A 173 15.05 9.04 -8.40
CA LEU A 173 15.46 8.82 -9.78
C LEU A 173 14.44 9.43 -10.75
N ILE A 174 14.92 10.13 -11.78
CA ILE A 174 14.11 10.77 -12.82
C ILE A 174 14.30 10.01 -14.14
N VAL A 175 13.22 9.48 -14.69
CA VAL A 175 13.24 8.58 -15.85
C VAL A 175 12.16 8.89 -16.88
N SER A 176 12.38 8.45 -18.10
CA SER A 176 11.33 8.13 -19.05
C SER A 176 10.97 6.65 -18.89
N ALA A 177 9.69 6.38 -18.60
CA ALA A 177 9.19 5.01 -18.52
C ALA A 177 9.20 4.29 -19.88
N LEU A 178 9.48 5.01 -20.98
CA LEU A 178 9.63 4.48 -22.33
C LEU A 178 11.09 4.15 -22.67
N ASN A 179 12.05 4.62 -21.89
CA ASN A 179 13.47 4.34 -22.10
C ASN A 179 13.88 3.04 -21.39
N VAL A 180 14.19 2.01 -22.20
CA VAL A 180 14.56 0.68 -21.71
C VAL A 180 15.78 0.70 -20.79
N GLU A 181 16.79 1.52 -21.10
CA GLU A 181 18.02 1.57 -20.31
C GLU A 181 17.78 2.24 -18.96
N GLU A 182 16.99 3.31 -18.90
CA GLU A 182 16.66 3.97 -17.63
C GLU A 182 15.80 3.07 -16.73
N VAL A 183 14.80 2.39 -17.30
CA VAL A 183 13.98 1.40 -16.58
C VAL A 183 14.84 0.27 -16.03
N LYS A 184 15.80 -0.23 -16.82
CA LYS A 184 16.74 -1.26 -16.40
C LYS A 184 17.64 -0.78 -15.26
N ILE A 185 18.17 0.44 -15.32
CA ILE A 185 18.98 1.03 -14.25
C ILE A 185 18.15 1.11 -12.94
N VAL A 186 16.88 1.53 -12.99
CA VAL A 186 16.01 1.55 -11.79
C VAL A 186 15.90 0.16 -11.16
N ILE A 187 15.70 -0.88 -11.96
CA ILE A 187 15.66 -2.26 -11.46
C ILE A 187 17.02 -2.67 -10.88
N GLU A 188 18.13 -2.36 -11.54
CA GLU A 188 19.47 -2.67 -11.02
C GLU A 188 19.77 -1.95 -9.70
N VAL A 189 19.31 -0.70 -9.53
CA VAL A 189 19.40 0.04 -8.25
C VAL A 189 18.61 -0.69 -7.17
N MET A 190 17.37 -1.08 -7.44
CA MET A 190 16.54 -1.82 -6.49
C MET A 190 17.14 -3.17 -6.12
N GLU A 191 17.63 -3.92 -7.10
CA GLU A 191 18.29 -5.21 -6.89
C GLU A 191 19.54 -5.05 -6.02
N HIS A 192 20.33 -4.01 -6.24
CA HIS A 192 21.51 -3.73 -5.43
C HIS A 192 21.14 -3.43 -3.98
N ILE A 193 20.11 -2.62 -3.73
CA ILE A 193 19.64 -2.33 -2.36
C ILE A 193 19.14 -3.61 -1.69
N LEU A 194 18.30 -4.40 -2.37
CA LEU A 194 17.76 -5.66 -1.84
C LEU A 194 18.86 -6.68 -1.48
N MET A 195 19.92 -6.75 -2.28
CA MET A 195 20.97 -7.77 -2.13
C MET A 195 22.15 -7.33 -1.27
N THR A 196 22.36 -6.03 -1.11
CA THR A 196 23.55 -5.50 -0.43
C THR A 196 23.26 -4.48 0.66
N LEU A 197 22.01 -4.03 0.80
CA LEU A 197 21.59 -2.95 1.70
C LEU A 197 22.40 -1.66 1.50
N SER A 198 22.87 -1.43 0.28
CA SER A 198 23.69 -0.28 -0.09
C SER A 198 23.20 0.34 -1.39
N ILE A 199 23.51 1.62 -1.59
CA ILE A 199 23.10 2.37 -2.78
C ILE A 199 24.24 2.35 -3.81
N PRO A 200 24.01 1.86 -5.03
CA PRO A 200 24.99 1.93 -6.11
C PRO A 200 25.06 3.37 -6.64
N LYS A 201 25.91 4.20 -6.03
CA LYS A 201 26.01 5.64 -6.32
C LYS A 201 26.26 5.95 -7.80
N ASP A 202 27.04 5.11 -8.49
CA ASP A 202 27.34 5.22 -9.91
C ASP A 202 26.10 5.06 -10.79
N LEU A 203 25.17 4.17 -10.42
CA LEU A 203 23.90 3.98 -11.11
C LEU A 203 22.92 5.10 -10.77
N VAL A 204 22.81 5.48 -9.49
CA VAL A 204 21.92 6.55 -9.03
C VAL A 204 22.29 7.89 -9.68
N ASN A 205 23.58 8.21 -9.75
CA ASN A 205 24.04 9.48 -10.34
C ASN A 205 23.64 9.64 -11.82
N LYS A 206 23.44 8.55 -12.57
CA LYS A 206 22.99 8.62 -13.98
C LYS A 206 21.56 9.15 -14.12
N LEU A 207 20.73 8.97 -13.09
CA LEU A 207 19.30 9.30 -13.11
C LEU A 207 18.92 10.26 -11.97
N SER A 208 19.88 10.86 -11.28
CA SER A 208 19.62 11.56 -10.03
C SER A 208 18.77 12.81 -10.22
N ALA A 209 17.74 12.96 -9.39
CA ALA A 209 16.95 14.18 -9.31
C ALA A 209 17.78 15.41 -8.89
N THR A 210 18.78 15.22 -8.03
CA THR A 210 19.64 16.33 -7.58
C THR A 210 20.44 16.95 -8.73
N ALA A 211 20.91 16.13 -9.67
CA ALA A 211 21.60 16.63 -10.87
C ALA A 211 20.68 17.53 -11.72
N VAL A 212 19.38 17.22 -11.78
CA VAL A 212 18.38 18.04 -12.47
C VAL A 212 18.19 19.39 -11.77
N LEU A 213 18.10 19.38 -10.43
CA LEU A 213 17.91 20.60 -9.63
C LEU A 213 19.14 21.53 -9.71
N GLU A 214 20.34 20.95 -9.74
CA GLU A 214 21.62 21.67 -9.88
C GLU A 214 21.86 22.20 -11.31
N GLY A 215 20.95 21.95 -12.25
CA GLY A 215 21.00 22.49 -13.61
C GLY A 215 21.88 21.71 -14.58
N ALA A 216 22.19 20.44 -14.29
CA ALA A 216 22.85 19.59 -15.27
C ALA A 216 21.95 19.42 -16.50
N VAL A 217 22.47 19.79 -17.68
CA VAL A 217 21.78 19.64 -18.96
C VAL A 217 21.74 18.16 -19.31
N PHE A 218 20.55 17.55 -19.24
CA PHE A 218 20.38 16.18 -19.73
C PHE A 218 20.36 16.18 -21.26
N PRO A 219 21.01 15.21 -21.92
CA PRO A 219 20.86 15.04 -23.36
C PRO A 219 19.39 14.76 -23.65
N SER A 220 18.76 15.67 -24.39
CA SER A 220 17.42 15.48 -24.94
C SER A 220 17.44 14.22 -25.80
N VAL A 221 16.62 13.22 -25.43
CA VAL A 221 16.39 12.08 -26.30
C VAL A 221 15.47 12.58 -27.40
N GLU A 222 15.93 12.58 -28.64
CA GLU A 222 15.13 13.02 -29.78
C GLU A 222 13.78 12.29 -29.78
N PRO A 223 12.65 13.01 -29.89
CA PRO A 223 11.34 12.39 -29.90
C PRO A 223 11.23 11.45 -31.10
N VAL A 224 10.83 10.21 -30.83
CA VAL A 224 10.47 9.24 -31.86
C VAL A 224 9.29 9.84 -32.65
N LYS A 225 9.50 10.13 -33.93
CA LYS A 225 8.47 10.59 -34.86
C LYS A 225 7.27 9.63 -34.82
N GLU A 226 6.16 10.09 -34.25
CA GLU A 226 4.85 9.45 -34.44
C GLU A 226 4.43 9.62 -35.91
N GLU A 227 4.12 8.52 -36.58
CA GLU A 227 3.49 8.54 -37.89
C GLU A 227 2.05 9.08 -37.75
N GLU A 228 1.72 10.11 -38.54
CA GLU A 228 0.39 10.73 -38.55
C GLU A 228 -0.70 9.72 -38.92
N ILE A 229 -1.58 9.41 -37.96
CA ILE A 229 -2.80 8.64 -38.18
C ILE A 229 -3.87 9.57 -38.76
N LEU A 230 -4.34 9.26 -39.97
CA LEU A 230 -5.45 9.93 -40.64
C LEU A 230 -6.73 9.93 -39.77
N ILE A 231 -7.18 11.13 -39.41
CA ILE A 231 -8.45 11.39 -38.73
C ILE A 231 -9.60 11.15 -39.73
N LYS A 232 -10.48 10.19 -39.42
CA LYS A 232 -11.80 10.04 -40.07
C LYS A 232 -12.82 11.00 -39.43
N PRO A 233 -13.76 11.57 -40.20
CA PRO A 233 -14.68 12.59 -39.71
C PRO A 233 -15.73 12.03 -38.74
N GLU A 234 -16.04 12.84 -37.73
CA GLU A 234 -17.04 12.59 -36.68
C GLU A 234 -18.46 12.39 -37.23
N LEU A 235 -19.11 11.30 -36.80
CA LEU A 235 -20.56 11.14 -36.91
C LEU A 235 -21.24 11.87 -35.75
N LYS A 236 -22.08 12.85 -36.08
CA LYS A 236 -22.99 13.53 -35.15
C LYS A 236 -23.94 12.52 -34.48
N ARG A 237 -23.94 12.50 -33.14
CA ARG A 237 -24.94 11.81 -32.32
C ARG A 237 -26.23 12.65 -32.26
N PRO A 238 -27.42 12.04 -32.37
CA PRO A 238 -28.69 12.76 -32.15
C PRO A 238 -28.96 12.99 -30.65
N GLU A 239 -29.25 14.24 -30.30
CA GLU A 239 -29.79 14.67 -29.02
C GLU A 239 -31.30 14.34 -28.97
N ALA A 240 -31.68 13.19 -28.37
CA ALA A 240 -33.11 12.87 -28.19
C ALA A 240 -33.43 11.88 -27.05
N LEU A 241 -32.52 11.62 -26.10
CA LEU A 241 -32.76 10.63 -25.02
C LEU A 241 -32.29 11.10 -23.64
N ALA A 242 -32.30 12.41 -23.38
CA ALA A 242 -31.88 12.98 -22.10
C ALA A 242 -33.03 13.33 -21.14
N GLU A 243 -34.29 13.33 -21.59
CA GLU A 243 -35.42 13.77 -20.74
C GLU A 243 -36.13 12.64 -19.99
N GLU A 244 -36.00 11.37 -20.39
CA GLU A 244 -36.69 10.25 -19.72
C GLU A 244 -35.93 9.67 -18.52
N ALA A 245 -34.66 10.03 -18.32
CA ALA A 245 -33.84 9.51 -17.20
C ALA A 245 -33.96 10.34 -15.90
N MET A 246 -34.64 11.49 -15.93
CA MET A 246 -34.67 12.43 -14.80
C MET A 246 -35.81 12.19 -13.79
N GLU A 247 -36.78 11.31 -14.09
CA GLU A 247 -37.95 11.09 -13.21
C GLU A 247 -37.82 9.94 -12.20
N ILE A 248 -36.79 9.08 -12.29
CA ILE A 248 -36.64 7.94 -11.35
C ILE A 248 -35.84 8.33 -10.08
N ALA A 249 -35.16 9.49 -10.06
CA ALA A 249 -34.30 9.92 -8.95
C ALA A 249 -35.04 10.57 -7.76
N LYS A 250 -36.26 10.12 -7.45
CA LYS A 250 -37.03 10.56 -6.26
C LYS A 250 -37.68 9.40 -5.54
N ARG A 251 -36.88 8.65 -4.78
CA ARG A 251 -37.16 8.16 -3.41
C ARG A 251 -36.19 7.04 -3.07
N GLU A 252 -35.11 7.39 -2.40
CA GLU A 252 -34.49 6.56 -1.37
C GLU A 252 -33.68 7.50 -0.49
N LYS A 253 -34.16 7.74 0.73
CA LYS A 253 -33.30 8.30 1.77
C LYS A 253 -32.25 7.23 2.05
N VAL A 254 -31.10 7.35 1.38
CA VAL A 254 -29.91 6.57 1.71
C VAL A 254 -29.59 6.90 3.17
N ILE A 255 -29.86 5.93 4.04
CA ILE A 255 -29.39 5.97 5.42
C ILE A 255 -27.87 5.93 5.29
N GLU A 256 -27.18 7.02 5.64
CA GLU A 256 -25.72 7.00 5.71
C GLU A 256 -25.30 5.96 6.77
N GLU A 257 -24.80 4.82 6.29
CA GLU A 257 -24.37 3.73 7.15
C GLU A 257 -23.12 4.16 7.93
N LYS A 258 -23.33 4.56 9.19
CA LYS A 258 -22.28 4.97 10.13
C LYS A 258 -21.22 3.87 10.37
N TYR A 259 -21.58 2.60 10.16
CA TYR A 259 -20.77 1.41 10.43
C TYR A 259 -20.77 0.46 9.24
N LYS A 260 -19.61 -0.14 8.97
CA LYS A 260 -19.43 -1.14 7.91
C LYS A 260 -19.13 -2.51 8.52
N LEU A 261 -19.43 -3.58 7.80
CA LEU A 261 -19.00 -4.94 8.19
C LEU A 261 -17.58 -5.20 7.72
N ILE A 262 -16.82 -5.96 8.50
CA ILE A 262 -15.53 -6.48 8.05
C ILE A 262 -15.77 -7.50 6.91
N PRO A 263 -15.26 -7.25 5.69
CA PRO A 263 -15.57 -8.07 4.51
C PRO A 263 -14.83 -9.41 4.48
N ALA A 264 -13.73 -9.54 5.24
CA ALA A 264 -12.95 -10.77 5.28
C ALA A 264 -13.62 -11.81 6.20
N THR A 265 -13.63 -13.09 5.79
CA THR A 265 -14.19 -14.19 6.61
C THR A 265 -13.33 -14.54 7.82
N LYS A 266 -12.00 -14.38 7.71
CA LYS A 266 -11.04 -14.77 8.76
C LYS A 266 -11.33 -14.16 10.14
N PRO A 267 -11.63 -12.85 10.28
CA PRO A 267 -12.03 -12.28 11.56
C PRO A 267 -13.28 -12.93 12.15
N TRP A 268 -14.29 -13.24 11.34
CA TRP A 268 -15.50 -13.91 11.81
C TRP A 268 -15.22 -15.33 12.32
N ASP A 269 -14.40 -16.08 11.60
CA ASP A 269 -14.00 -17.43 12.02
C ASP A 269 -13.18 -17.38 13.31
N LEU A 270 -12.30 -16.38 13.47
CA LEU A 270 -11.56 -16.13 14.70
C LEU A 270 -12.51 -15.86 15.88
N LEU A 271 -13.52 -14.99 15.71
CA LEU A 271 -14.49 -14.69 16.77
C LEU A 271 -15.29 -15.94 17.18
N LYS A 272 -15.71 -16.75 16.20
CA LYS A 272 -16.40 -18.03 16.46
C LYS A 272 -15.50 -18.99 17.24
N ASN A 273 -14.26 -19.19 16.78
CA ASN A 273 -13.30 -20.07 17.43
C ASN A 273 -12.99 -19.63 18.87
N LEU A 274 -12.88 -18.32 19.12
CA LEU A 274 -12.68 -17.77 20.46
C LEU A 274 -13.86 -18.08 21.37
N ALA A 275 -15.09 -17.82 20.91
CA ALA A 275 -16.28 -18.10 21.69
C ALA A 275 -16.49 -19.61 21.94
N SER A 276 -16.09 -20.47 21.00
CA SER A 276 -16.10 -21.92 21.19
C SER A 276 -15.03 -22.38 22.18
N LYS A 277 -13.85 -21.74 22.20
CA LYS A 277 -12.76 -22.08 23.12
C LYS A 277 -13.06 -21.65 24.56
N TYR A 278 -13.72 -20.52 24.76
CA TYR A 278 -13.97 -19.91 26.07
C TYR A 278 -15.50 -19.80 26.34
N PRO A 279 -16.13 -20.79 27.00
CA PRO A 279 -17.58 -20.84 27.24
C PRO A 279 -18.14 -19.67 28.08
N GLU A 280 -17.25 -18.97 28.81
CA GLU A 280 -17.58 -17.76 29.55
C GLU A 280 -17.88 -16.56 28.64
N ILE A 281 -17.47 -16.58 27.37
CA ILE A 281 -17.75 -15.50 26.41
C ILE A 281 -19.23 -15.49 26.05
N GLU A 282 -19.88 -14.35 26.27
CA GLU A 282 -21.27 -14.10 25.86
C GLU A 282 -21.33 -13.33 24.55
N LYS A 283 -20.47 -12.31 24.40
CA LYS A 283 -20.38 -11.51 23.17
C LYS A 283 -18.95 -11.08 22.90
N ILE A 284 -18.59 -11.00 21.62
CA ILE A 284 -17.36 -10.39 21.15
C ILE A 284 -17.70 -9.32 20.12
N LEU A 285 -17.04 -8.17 20.20
CA LEU A 285 -17.12 -7.10 19.23
C LEU A 285 -15.69 -6.70 18.83
N LEU A 286 -15.38 -6.82 17.55
CA LEU A 286 -14.16 -6.34 16.94
C LEU A 286 -14.47 -5.07 16.15
N LEU A 287 -13.79 -3.99 16.50
CA LEU A 287 -13.85 -2.71 15.82
C LEU A 287 -12.49 -2.44 15.18
N VAL A 288 -12.49 -2.09 13.91
CA VAL A 288 -11.29 -1.65 13.19
C VAL A 288 -11.59 -0.26 12.63
N THR A 289 -10.81 0.72 13.07
CA THR A 289 -10.97 2.11 12.62
C THR A 289 -9.95 2.38 11.53
N THR A 290 -10.41 2.83 10.37
CA THR A 290 -9.52 3.25 9.28
C THR A 290 -8.96 4.64 9.56
N SER A 291 -7.91 5.03 8.85
CA SER A 291 -7.37 6.40 8.89
C SER A 291 -8.40 7.47 8.50
N ARG A 292 -9.42 7.09 7.71
CA ARG A 292 -10.55 7.97 7.32
C ARG A 292 -11.64 8.08 8.40
N GLY A 293 -11.48 7.41 9.54
CA GLY A 293 -12.47 7.38 10.62
C GLY A 293 -13.64 6.42 10.36
N GLU A 294 -13.60 5.63 9.29
CA GLU A 294 -14.61 4.60 9.06
C GLU A 294 -14.42 3.46 10.06
N ILE A 295 -15.53 2.94 10.58
CA ILE A 295 -15.51 1.90 11.61
C ILE A 295 -16.07 0.62 11.00
N TYR A 296 -15.18 -0.36 10.85
CA TYR A 296 -15.52 -1.70 10.43
C TYR A 296 -15.75 -2.59 11.65
N THR A 297 -16.81 -3.38 11.60
CA THR A 297 -17.28 -4.18 12.72
C THR A 297 -17.37 -5.66 12.35
N ALA A 298 -16.95 -6.51 13.28
CA ALA A 298 -17.32 -7.92 13.32
C ALA A 298 -17.78 -8.25 14.74
N PHE A 299 -18.76 -9.12 14.87
CA PHE A 299 -19.34 -9.44 16.17
C PHE A 299 -19.73 -10.91 16.27
N TYR A 300 -19.85 -11.38 17.50
CA TYR A 300 -20.36 -12.69 17.82
C TYR A 300 -21.18 -12.62 19.11
N PRO A 301 -22.31 -13.34 19.24
CA PRO A 301 -22.99 -14.11 18.20
C PRO A 301 -23.74 -13.20 17.21
N GLY A 302 -24.05 -13.73 16.03
CA GLY A 302 -24.85 -13.05 15.00
C GLY A 302 -24.37 -13.33 13.59
N GLU A 303 -25.23 -13.04 12.60
CA GLU A 303 -24.89 -13.13 11.19
C GLU A 303 -24.25 -11.83 10.68
N PRO A 304 -23.31 -11.89 9.73
CA PRO A 304 -22.61 -10.74 9.19
C PRO A 304 -23.52 -9.93 8.24
N THR A 305 -24.57 -9.32 8.80
CA THR A 305 -25.49 -8.40 8.11
C THR A 305 -25.46 -7.04 8.78
N LEU A 306 -25.63 -5.97 8.00
CA LEU A 306 -25.54 -4.59 8.49
C LEU A 306 -26.61 -4.30 9.57
N GLU A 307 -27.79 -4.91 9.41
CA GLU A 307 -28.92 -4.84 10.34
C GLU A 307 -28.60 -5.43 11.72
N ASN A 308 -27.67 -6.39 11.78
CA ASN A 308 -27.28 -7.07 13.01
C ASN A 308 -26.14 -6.37 13.77
N ILE A 309 -25.57 -5.29 13.22
CA ILE A 309 -24.55 -4.52 13.92
C ILE A 309 -25.15 -3.96 15.22
N PRO A 310 -24.57 -4.22 16.40
CA PRO A 310 -25.07 -3.68 17.66
C PRO A 310 -24.66 -2.21 17.81
N ILE A 311 -25.31 -1.32 17.06
CA ILE A 311 -24.97 0.12 16.90
C ILE A 311 -24.73 0.79 18.25
N ASP A 312 -25.64 0.63 19.21
CA ASP A 312 -25.53 1.25 20.55
C ASP A 312 -24.26 0.81 21.29
N LEU A 313 -23.87 -0.46 21.13
CA LEU A 313 -22.66 -0.99 21.75
C LEU A 313 -21.41 -0.44 21.05
N VAL A 314 -21.43 -0.36 19.72
CA VAL A 314 -20.32 0.22 18.95
C VAL A 314 -20.11 1.68 19.37
N ASP A 315 -21.18 2.48 19.41
CA ASP A 315 -21.17 3.87 19.85
C ASP A 315 -20.59 4.02 21.26
N MET A 316 -21.03 3.17 22.19
CA MET A 316 -20.53 3.16 23.56
C MET A 316 -19.04 2.84 23.63
N ILE A 317 -18.55 1.85 22.88
CA ILE A 317 -17.13 1.47 22.89
C ILE A 317 -16.25 2.55 22.26
N VAL A 318 -16.72 3.19 21.19
CA VAL A 318 -16.02 4.32 20.57
C VAL A 318 -15.92 5.49 21.53
N ALA A 319 -17.01 5.84 22.22
CA ALA A 319 -17.02 6.88 23.23
C ALA A 319 -16.09 6.54 24.41
N PHE A 320 -16.14 5.30 24.91
CA PHE A 320 -15.27 4.83 25.98
C PHE A 320 -13.78 4.89 25.60
N GLY A 321 -13.44 4.50 24.37
CA GLY A 321 -12.07 4.58 23.86
C GLY A 321 -11.54 6.02 23.78
N LYS A 322 -12.40 7.00 23.47
CA LYS A 322 -12.05 8.43 23.52
C LYS A 322 -11.81 8.89 24.95
N SER A 323 -12.74 8.61 25.87
CA SER A 323 -12.60 8.99 27.28
C SER A 323 -11.36 8.36 27.93
N LEU A 324 -11.05 7.10 27.63
CA LEU A 324 -9.83 6.45 28.10
C LEU A 324 -8.57 7.16 27.59
N LYS A 325 -8.53 7.52 26.31
CA LYS A 325 -7.39 8.24 25.73
C LYS A 325 -7.11 9.55 26.47
N ASP A 326 -8.17 10.30 26.82
CA ASP A 326 -8.03 11.55 27.54
C ASP A 326 -7.47 11.36 28.95
N VAL A 327 -7.88 10.29 29.65
CA VAL A 327 -7.34 9.95 30.97
C VAL A 327 -5.86 9.55 30.87
N LEU A 328 -5.50 8.70 29.91
CA LEU A 328 -4.11 8.24 29.73
C LEU A 328 -3.15 9.38 29.43
N ILE A 329 -3.58 10.37 28.63
CA ILE A 329 -2.80 11.57 28.33
C ILE A 329 -2.63 12.44 29.58
N LYS A 330 -3.70 12.67 30.34
CA LYS A 330 -3.66 13.53 31.54
C LYS A 330 -2.80 12.96 32.66
N GLU A 331 -2.79 11.64 32.80
CA GLU A 331 -2.07 10.93 33.86
C GLU A 331 -0.72 10.38 33.41
N GLU A 332 -0.26 10.72 32.20
CA GLU A 332 1.01 10.27 31.60
C GLU A 332 1.22 8.74 31.65
N MET A 333 0.13 7.97 31.56
CA MET A 333 0.16 6.51 31.73
C MET A 333 0.69 5.75 30.51
N GLY A 334 1.01 6.46 29.42
CA GLY A 334 1.40 5.87 28.15
C GLY A 334 0.23 5.17 27.43
N ASP A 335 0.53 4.09 26.70
CA ASP A 335 -0.46 3.37 25.90
C ASP A 335 -1.14 2.25 26.71
N LEU A 336 -2.47 2.36 26.84
CA LEU A 336 -3.28 1.29 27.43
C LEU A 336 -3.31 0.08 26.51
N SER A 337 -2.72 -1.02 26.97
CA SER A 337 -2.82 -2.31 26.27
C SER A 337 -4.22 -2.92 26.42
N TYR A 338 -4.72 -2.98 27.65
CA TYR A 338 -6.04 -3.54 27.96
C TYR A 338 -6.66 -2.93 29.22
N ALA A 339 -7.98 -3.07 29.37
CA ALA A 339 -8.75 -2.73 30.56
C ALA A 339 -9.78 -3.83 30.86
N ILE A 340 -10.00 -4.12 32.14
CA ILE A 340 -11.01 -5.08 32.59
C ILE A 340 -12.00 -4.35 33.51
N LEU A 341 -13.27 -4.37 33.12
CA LEU A 341 -14.36 -3.80 33.89
C LEU A 341 -15.16 -4.94 34.52
N HIS A 342 -15.15 -5.04 35.84
CA HIS A 342 -15.93 -6.04 36.57
C HIS A 342 -17.26 -5.46 37.04
N GLY A 343 -18.35 -6.00 36.52
CA GLY A 343 -19.69 -5.81 37.06
C GLY A 343 -20.06 -6.91 38.05
N THR A 344 -21.17 -6.72 38.74
CA THR A 344 -21.70 -7.70 39.70
C THR A 344 -22.11 -9.04 39.07
N LYS A 345 -22.43 -9.04 37.76
CA LYS A 345 -22.87 -10.25 37.03
C LYS A 345 -22.00 -10.58 35.82
N LYS A 346 -21.37 -9.58 35.21
CA LYS A 346 -20.69 -9.69 33.92
C LYS A 346 -19.44 -8.84 33.95
N SER A 347 -18.45 -9.23 33.16
CA SER A 347 -17.26 -8.41 32.95
C SER A 347 -17.11 -8.05 31.49
N VAL A 348 -16.39 -6.95 31.26
CA VAL A 348 -15.99 -6.50 29.93
C VAL A 348 -14.47 -6.43 29.90
N LEU A 349 -13.87 -7.19 28.99
CA LEU A 349 -12.46 -7.06 28.64
C LEU A 349 -12.38 -6.17 27.39
N TYR A 350 -11.66 -5.07 27.50
CA TYR A 350 -11.35 -4.17 26.41
C TYR A 350 -9.85 -4.30 26.13
N THR A 351 -9.47 -4.56 24.88
CA THR A 351 -8.04 -4.60 24.51
C THR A 351 -7.82 -3.98 23.14
N ARG A 352 -6.70 -3.27 23.01
CA ARG A 352 -6.25 -2.70 21.74
C ARG A 352 -5.44 -3.76 20.99
N LEU A 353 -5.75 -3.93 19.72
CA LEU A 353 -4.95 -4.79 18.85
C LEU A 353 -3.55 -4.17 18.64
N LYS A 354 -2.54 -5.03 18.51
CA LYS A 354 -1.16 -4.64 18.20
C LYS A 354 -1.15 -3.71 16.97
N GLY A 355 -0.51 -2.55 17.10
CA GLY A 355 -0.50 -1.49 16.08
C GLY A 355 -1.62 -0.45 16.20
N GLY A 356 -2.48 -0.50 17.22
CA GLY A 356 -3.44 0.56 17.56
C GLY A 356 -4.63 0.73 16.60
N LYS A 357 -4.76 -0.13 15.59
CA LYS A 357 -5.77 0.00 14.51
C LYS A 357 -7.11 -0.66 14.80
N GLY A 358 -7.24 -1.33 15.94
CA GLY A 358 -8.48 -1.97 16.30
C GLY A 358 -8.64 -2.20 17.79
N ILE A 359 -9.89 -2.40 18.18
CA ILE A 359 -10.32 -2.66 19.53
C ILE A 359 -11.10 -3.96 19.49
N ILE A 360 -10.80 -4.89 20.38
CA ILE A 360 -11.66 -6.03 20.63
C ILE A 360 -12.24 -5.92 22.04
N VAL A 361 -13.55 -6.11 22.12
CA VAL A 361 -14.32 -6.04 23.35
C VAL A 361 -15.00 -7.37 23.56
N ILE A 362 -14.79 -7.95 24.74
CA ILE A 362 -15.29 -9.27 25.10
C ILE A 362 -16.13 -9.13 26.35
N LYS A 363 -17.39 -9.52 26.23
CA LYS A 363 -18.33 -9.60 27.35
C LYS A 363 -18.37 -11.03 27.86
N THR A 364 -18.09 -11.22 29.14
CA THR A 364 -18.06 -12.54 29.77
C THR A 364 -19.14 -12.69 30.84
N LYS A 365 -19.56 -13.95 31.05
CA LYS A 365 -20.40 -14.37 32.18
C LYS A 365 -19.52 -14.39 33.43
N GLY A 366 -19.74 -13.47 34.37
CA GLY A 366 -18.90 -13.36 35.57
C GLY A 366 -17.53 -12.74 35.27
N LYS A 367 -16.49 -13.21 35.97
CA LYS A 367 -15.09 -12.76 35.78
C LYS A 367 -14.42 -13.57 34.66
N PRO A 368 -13.63 -12.93 33.76
CA PRO A 368 -12.88 -13.65 32.74
C PRO A 368 -11.84 -14.57 33.38
N SER A 369 -11.59 -15.72 32.77
CA SER A 369 -10.54 -16.64 33.20
C SER A 369 -9.14 -16.03 32.98
N GLU A 370 -8.16 -16.48 33.76
CA GLU A 370 -6.75 -16.05 33.57
C GLU A 370 -6.22 -16.44 32.19
N GLU A 371 -6.62 -17.60 31.65
CA GLU A 371 -6.23 -18.03 30.31
C GLU A 371 -6.75 -17.07 29.24
N LEU A 372 -8.03 -16.65 29.36
CA LEU A 372 -8.61 -15.67 28.45
C LEU A 372 -7.89 -14.32 28.56
N ILE A 373 -7.55 -13.87 29.77
CA ILE A 373 -6.79 -12.63 29.94
C ILE A 373 -5.43 -12.75 29.26
N ARG A 374 -4.64 -13.79 29.58
CA ARG A 374 -3.30 -13.98 29.01
C ARG A 374 -3.31 -14.02 27.49
N PHE A 375 -4.28 -14.70 26.89
CA PHE A 375 -4.43 -14.76 25.44
C PHE A 375 -4.52 -13.38 24.77
N PHE A 376 -5.05 -12.37 25.47
CA PHE A 376 -5.21 -11.02 24.94
C PHE A 376 -4.14 -10.03 25.40
N THR A 377 -3.34 -10.39 26.41
CA THR A 377 -2.33 -9.51 26.99
C THR A 377 -0.90 -9.88 26.61
N GLU A 378 -0.65 -11.13 26.23
CA GLU A 378 0.65 -11.68 25.80
C GLU A 378 0.63 -11.89 24.26
#